data_AF-A0A7R9ZWA2-F1
#
_entry.id   AF-A0A7R9ZWA2-F1
#
_cell.length_a   1.000
_cell.length_b   1.000
_cell.length_c   1.000
_cell.angle_alpha   90.00
_cell.angle_beta   90.00
_cell.angle_gamma   90.00
#
_symmetry.space_group_name_H-M   'P 1'
#
loop_
_entity.id
_entity.type
_entity.pdbx_description
1 polymer ?
#
loop_
_entity_poly.entity_id
_entity_poly.type
_entity_poly.pdbx_seq_one_letter_code
_entity_poly.pdbx_strand_id
1 'polypeptide(L)'
;AAGAEAAVASAQRRTALHLAALGGHVAVVECLLAAKPELQKLPDAEGMRAVDHAEERGWSGLAAILRSEASAQCRLRSKWRSYFEPSCRALLNVPECEAFLEIGRPYILGVEHSSLRLSCRVVDALGLIEGYLAEISASGVESVAVHFARCEGQRLIDDVVLVVPRRWIPKFIWEQGAECYIRIHGLLNSASAAKAGLKGCHVSSSWTIPKCIPSYAI
;
A
#
# COMPACT_ATOMS: atom_id res chain seq x y z
N ALA A 1 18.98 22.94 7.91
CA ALA A 1 19.84 21.95 7.24
C ALA A 1 20.49 21.09 8.31
N ALA A 2 20.01 19.86 8.51
CA ALA A 2 20.61 18.89 9.42
C ALA A 2 21.16 17.72 8.58
N GLY A 3 22.27 18.01 7.91
CA GLY A 3 23.09 17.00 7.23
C GLY A 3 24.23 16.60 8.17
N ALA A 4 24.56 15.30 8.17
CA ALA A 4 25.59 14.65 9.00
C ALA A 4 25.26 14.68 10.51
N GLU A 5 24.89 13.58 11.16
CA GLU A 5 25.88 12.74 11.84
C GLU A 5 25.33 11.36 12.28
N ALA A 6 24.28 10.81 11.66
CA ALA A 6 23.80 9.46 12.02
C ALA A 6 24.57 8.30 11.32
N ALA A 7 25.79 8.56 10.82
CA ALA A 7 26.59 7.61 10.04
C ALA A 7 27.90 7.20 10.73
N VAL A 8 28.08 7.50 12.02
CA VAL A 8 29.30 7.13 12.77
C VAL A 8 29.22 5.67 13.22
N ALA A 9 29.48 4.84 12.23
CA ALA A 9 30.06 3.54 12.33
C ALA A 9 31.25 3.43 13.30
N SER A 10 31.47 2.22 13.82
CA SER A 10 32.65 1.75 14.60
C SER A 10 34.02 2.38 14.27
N ALA A 11 35.04 2.15 15.09
CA ALA A 11 36.41 2.66 14.88
C ALA A 11 36.98 2.45 13.46
N GLN A 12 36.46 1.48 12.68
CA GLN A 12 36.79 1.24 11.27
C GLN A 12 35.85 1.91 10.25
N ARG A 13 35.02 2.89 10.61
CA ARG A 13 34.00 3.52 9.73
C ARG A 13 33.02 2.54 9.07
N ARG A 14 32.87 1.31 9.58
CA ARG A 14 31.89 0.31 9.13
C ARG A 14 30.45 0.63 9.52
N THR A 15 29.62 0.96 8.52
CA THR A 15 28.17 1.15 8.71
C THR A 15 27.48 -0.15 9.17
N ALA A 16 26.24 -0.06 9.65
CA ALA A 16 25.43 -1.22 9.98
C ALA A 16 25.31 -2.22 8.80
N LEU A 17 25.35 -1.73 7.55
CA LEU A 17 25.31 -2.57 6.35
C LEU A 17 26.58 -3.42 6.19
N HIS A 18 27.76 -2.88 6.52
CA HIS A 18 29.03 -3.63 6.51
C HIS A 18 29.00 -4.76 7.53
N LEU A 19 28.53 -4.49 8.75
CA LEU A 19 28.43 -5.50 9.80
C LEU A 19 27.42 -6.60 9.43
N ALA A 20 26.28 -6.23 8.86
CA ALA A 20 25.28 -7.20 8.39
C ALA A 20 25.81 -8.05 7.23
N ALA A 21 26.59 -7.46 6.31
CA ALA A 21 27.23 -8.19 5.21
C ALA A 21 28.32 -9.16 5.69
N LEU A 22 29.15 -8.74 6.65
CA LEU A 22 30.13 -9.59 7.32
C LEU A 22 29.44 -10.81 7.96
N GLY A 23 28.32 -10.60 8.65
CA GLY A 23 27.56 -11.64 9.32
C GLY A 23 26.66 -12.49 8.42
N GLY A 24 26.56 -12.19 7.11
CA GLY A 24 25.67 -12.90 6.20
C GLY A 24 24.17 -12.68 6.49
N HIS A 25 23.82 -11.62 7.22
CA HIS A 25 22.45 -11.37 7.68
C HIS A 25 21.58 -10.77 6.58
N VAL A 26 21.11 -11.62 5.66
CA VAL A 26 20.31 -11.25 4.48
C VAL A 26 19.12 -10.35 4.85
N ALA A 27 18.30 -10.77 5.82
CA ALA A 27 17.11 -10.01 6.21
C ALA A 27 17.43 -8.61 6.75
N VAL A 28 18.54 -8.48 7.49
CA VAL A 28 19.01 -7.20 8.03
C VAL A 28 19.53 -6.30 6.91
N VAL A 29 20.28 -6.85 5.96
CA VAL A 29 20.75 -6.14 4.77
C VAL A 29 19.58 -5.61 3.96
N GLU A 30 18.55 -6.42 3.72
CA GLU A 30 17.34 -5.99 3.01
C GLU A 30 16.61 -4.86 3.76
N CYS A 31 16.46 -4.95 5.08
CA CYS A 31 15.85 -3.89 5.89
C CYS A 31 16.66 -2.59 5.85
N LEU A 32 17.99 -2.66 5.96
CA LEU A 32 18.87 -1.50 5.93
C LEU A 32 18.85 -0.80 4.56
N LEU A 33 18.88 -1.58 3.46
CA LEU A 33 18.77 -1.05 2.11
C LEU A 33 17.36 -0.53 1.79
N ALA A 34 16.31 -1.03 2.44
CA ALA A 34 14.96 -0.50 2.33
C ALA A 34 14.82 0.89 2.95
N ALA A 35 15.51 1.11 4.08
CA ALA A 35 15.47 2.37 4.82
C ALA A 35 16.45 3.42 4.27
N LYS A 36 17.63 2.99 3.84
CA LYS A 36 18.75 3.85 3.44
C LYS A 36 19.57 3.22 2.30
N PRO A 37 19.10 3.29 1.04
CA PRO A 37 19.77 2.67 -0.10
C PRO A 37 21.18 3.25 -0.36
N GLU A 38 21.45 4.48 0.07
CA GLU A 38 22.75 5.14 -0.04
C GLU A 38 23.87 4.38 0.70
N LEU A 39 23.54 3.60 1.73
CA LEU A 39 24.51 2.80 2.48
C LEU A 39 25.24 1.78 1.60
N GLN A 40 24.62 1.35 0.50
CA GLN A 40 25.20 0.41 -0.46
C GLN A 40 26.48 0.94 -1.12
N LYS A 41 26.59 2.27 -1.27
CA LYS A 41 27.68 2.93 -1.99
C LYS A 41 28.80 3.42 -1.07
N LEU A 42 28.58 3.39 0.25
CA LEU A 42 29.55 3.88 1.22
C LEU A 42 30.65 2.85 1.45
N PRO A 43 31.94 3.23 1.31
CA PRO A 43 33.06 2.42 1.77
C PRO A 43 33.31 2.63 3.27
N ASP A 44 33.91 1.63 3.91
CA ASP A 44 34.47 1.72 5.26
C ASP A 44 35.89 2.37 5.26
N ALA A 45 36.59 2.29 6.40
CA ALA A 45 37.94 2.86 6.54
C ALA A 45 39.00 2.09 5.74
N GLU A 46 38.74 0.82 5.42
CA GLU A 46 39.59 -0.01 4.57
C GLU A 46 39.31 0.23 3.07
N GLY A 47 38.35 1.09 2.74
CA GLY A 47 37.91 1.33 1.35
C GLY A 47 36.96 0.26 0.83
N MET A 48 36.55 -0.68 1.68
CA MET A 48 35.71 -1.82 1.32
C MET A 48 34.24 -1.45 1.47
N ARG A 49 33.43 -1.84 0.50
CA ARG A 49 31.97 -1.73 0.56
C ARG A 49 31.40 -2.98 1.20
N ALA A 50 30.15 -2.89 1.65
CA ALA A 50 29.42 -4.04 2.19
C ALA A 50 29.41 -5.25 1.23
N VAL A 51 29.38 -5.03 -0.09
CA VAL A 51 29.45 -6.13 -1.07
C VAL A 51 30.80 -6.86 -1.02
N ASP A 52 31.90 -6.13 -0.86
CA ASP A 52 33.25 -6.71 -0.87
C ASP A 52 33.44 -7.64 0.34
N HIS A 53 32.92 -7.24 1.51
CA HIS A 53 32.87 -8.10 2.71
C HIS A 53 32.01 -9.36 2.51
N ALA A 54 30.87 -9.23 1.80
CA ALA A 54 30.02 -10.36 1.50
C ALA A 54 30.72 -11.36 0.55
N GLU A 55 31.50 -10.86 -0.41
CA GLU A 55 32.27 -11.70 -1.34
C GLU A 55 33.46 -12.38 -0.66
N GLU A 56 34.21 -11.65 0.16
CA GLU A 56 35.34 -12.19 0.92
C GLU A 56 34.89 -13.36 1.82
N ARG A 57 33.69 -13.26 2.39
CA ARG A 57 33.08 -14.30 3.22
C ARG A 57 32.40 -15.41 2.42
N GLY A 58 32.29 -15.30 1.10
CA GLY A 58 31.63 -16.29 0.25
C GLY A 58 30.08 -16.24 0.28
N TRP A 59 29.46 -15.17 0.77
CA TRP A 59 28.02 -14.98 0.80
C TRP A 59 27.46 -14.61 -0.59
N SER A 60 27.56 -15.51 -1.56
CA SER A 60 27.28 -15.22 -2.99
C SER A 60 25.87 -14.67 -3.23
N GLY A 61 24.86 -15.22 -2.54
CA GLY A 61 23.49 -14.72 -2.61
C GLY A 61 23.35 -13.30 -2.06
N LEU A 62 24.04 -12.99 -0.95
CA LEU A 62 24.04 -11.65 -0.37
C LEU A 62 24.82 -10.65 -1.23
N ALA A 63 25.94 -11.06 -1.80
CA ALA A 63 26.71 -10.24 -2.73
C ALA A 63 25.89 -9.90 -3.98
N ALA A 64 25.06 -10.82 -4.48
CA ALA A 64 24.12 -10.54 -5.56
C ALA A 64 23.04 -9.51 -5.14
N ILE A 65 22.59 -9.55 -3.89
CA ILE A 65 21.69 -8.52 -3.34
C ILE A 65 22.38 -7.16 -3.28
N LEU A 66 23.61 -7.12 -2.76
CA LEU A 66 24.40 -5.89 -2.58
C LEU A 66 24.97 -5.32 -3.88
N ARG A 67 25.11 -6.10 -4.95
CA ARG A 67 25.46 -5.62 -6.31
C ARG A 67 24.29 -4.95 -7.01
N SER A 68 23.08 -5.41 -6.71
CA SER A 68 21.88 -4.93 -7.35
C SER A 68 21.59 -3.50 -6.88
N GLU A 69 21.67 -2.53 -7.78
CA GLU A 69 21.24 -1.15 -7.48
C GLU A 69 19.73 -1.02 -7.23
N ALA A 70 18.98 -2.12 -7.35
CA ALA A 70 17.58 -2.14 -6.99
C ALA A 70 17.45 -2.15 -5.46
N SER A 71 16.93 -1.04 -4.90
CA SER A 71 16.49 -1.00 -3.51
C SER A 71 15.52 -2.16 -3.21
N ALA A 72 15.42 -2.57 -1.95
CA ALA A 72 14.43 -3.57 -1.53
C ALA A 72 13.00 -3.17 -1.94
N GLN A 73 12.72 -1.86 -1.99
CA GLN A 73 11.48 -1.31 -2.52
C GLN A 73 11.32 -1.53 -4.04
N CYS A 74 12.38 -1.41 -4.85
CA CYS A 74 12.35 -1.76 -6.27
C CYS A 74 12.15 -3.28 -6.51
N ARG A 75 12.69 -4.13 -5.63
CA ARG A 75 12.48 -5.58 -5.67
C ARG A 75 11.05 -5.95 -5.29
N LEU A 76 10.53 -5.34 -4.22
CA LEU A 76 9.11 -5.42 -3.86
C LEU A 76 8.27 -4.93 -5.03
N ARG A 77 8.49 -3.73 -5.56
CA ARG A 77 7.80 -3.19 -6.74
C ARG A 77 7.80 -4.16 -7.93
N SER A 78 8.91 -4.86 -8.19
CA SER A 78 9.01 -5.85 -9.26
C SER A 78 8.21 -7.13 -8.97
N LYS A 79 8.21 -7.60 -7.72
CA LYS A 79 7.34 -8.70 -7.25
C LYS A 79 5.86 -8.30 -7.34
N TRP A 80 5.54 -7.06 -6.96
CA TRP A 80 4.20 -6.49 -6.88
C TRP A 80 3.62 -6.09 -8.25
N ARG A 81 4.47 -5.80 -9.26
CA ARG A 81 4.06 -5.58 -10.66
C ARG A 81 3.14 -6.66 -11.23
N SER A 82 3.27 -7.88 -10.73
CA SER A 82 2.43 -9.01 -11.14
C SER A 82 1.02 -8.98 -10.51
N TYR A 83 0.84 -8.25 -9.41
CA TYR A 83 -0.41 -8.16 -8.65
C TYR A 83 -1.25 -6.92 -9.00
N PHE A 84 -0.69 -5.90 -9.66
CA PHE A 84 -1.40 -4.68 -10.07
C PHE A 84 -2.08 -4.83 -11.44
N GLU A 85 -3.31 -4.30 -11.57
CA GLU A 85 -4.05 -4.19 -12.83
C GLU A 85 -3.26 -3.34 -13.86
N PRO A 86 -3.30 -3.63 -15.17
CA PRO A 86 -2.49 -2.93 -16.18
C PRO A 86 -2.61 -1.40 -16.17
N SER A 87 -3.80 -0.86 -15.88
CA SER A 87 -4.09 0.57 -15.77
C SER A 87 -3.30 1.27 -14.66
N CYS A 88 -2.94 0.54 -13.60
CA CYS A 88 -2.33 1.09 -12.39
C CYS A 88 -0.80 0.94 -12.38
N ARG A 89 -0.20 0.27 -13.36
CA ARG A 89 1.26 0.08 -13.45
C ARG A 89 2.04 1.39 -13.55
N ALA A 90 1.41 2.47 -13.99
CA ALA A 90 2.00 3.82 -13.98
C ALA A 90 2.29 4.32 -12.55
N LEU A 91 1.50 3.90 -11.55
CA LEU A 91 1.68 4.25 -10.14
C LEU A 91 2.95 3.61 -9.53
N LEU A 92 3.51 2.60 -10.17
CA LEU A 92 4.80 2.04 -9.75
C LEU A 92 5.97 3.00 -10.02
N ASN A 93 5.78 4.01 -10.86
CA ASN A 93 6.81 5.01 -11.15
C ASN A 93 6.73 6.24 -10.22
N VAL A 94 5.69 6.36 -9.38
CA VAL A 94 5.60 7.43 -8.37
C VAL A 94 6.36 7.03 -7.09
N PRO A 95 6.83 8.01 -6.28
CA PRO A 95 7.62 7.74 -5.09
C PRO A 95 6.86 6.83 -4.10
N GLU A 96 7.43 5.65 -3.91
CA GLU A 96 7.62 4.86 -2.68
C GLU A 96 6.39 4.43 -1.86
N CYS A 97 5.27 5.15 -1.81
CA CYS A 97 4.09 4.75 -1.01
C CYS A 97 2.76 4.70 -1.77
N GLU A 98 2.59 5.45 -2.86
CA GLU A 98 1.36 5.37 -3.66
C GLU A 98 1.24 4.03 -4.41
N ALA A 99 2.37 3.38 -4.70
CA ALA A 99 2.40 2.10 -5.38
C ALA A 99 1.91 0.92 -4.53
N PHE A 100 1.81 1.06 -3.20
CA PHE A 100 1.55 -0.07 -2.29
C PHE A 100 0.22 0.03 -1.55
N LEU A 101 -0.54 1.09 -1.81
CA LEU A 101 -1.81 1.42 -1.19
C LEU A 101 -2.82 1.80 -2.29
N GLU A 102 -3.76 0.90 -2.60
CA GLU A 102 -4.75 1.06 -3.66
C GLU A 102 -6.12 0.51 -3.24
N ILE A 103 -7.17 1.20 -3.68
CA ILE A 103 -8.53 0.67 -3.69
C ILE A 103 -9.03 0.69 -5.13
N GLY A 104 -9.28 -0.52 -5.66
CA GLY A 104 -9.83 -0.72 -6.99
C GLY A 104 -11.24 -0.18 -7.12
N ARG A 105 -11.70 0.00 -8.37
CA ARG A 105 -13.06 0.47 -8.64
C ARG A 105 -14.09 -0.49 -8.03
N PRO A 106 -15.04 0.00 -7.22
CA PRO A 106 -16.03 -0.87 -6.62
C PRO A 106 -16.98 -1.42 -7.68
N TYR A 107 -17.48 -2.63 -7.42
CA TYR A 107 -18.55 -3.23 -8.21
C TYR A 107 -19.62 -3.80 -7.30
N ILE A 108 -20.86 -3.77 -7.78
CA ILE A 108 -22.00 -4.36 -7.09
C ILE A 108 -21.87 -5.88 -7.23
N LEU A 109 -21.74 -6.57 -6.11
CA LEU A 109 -21.73 -8.02 -6.02
C LEU A 109 -23.15 -8.58 -6.00
N GLY A 110 -24.07 -7.86 -5.35
CA GLY A 110 -25.48 -8.23 -5.28
C GLY A 110 -26.33 -7.20 -4.56
N VAL A 111 -27.63 -7.19 -4.86
CA VAL A 111 -28.62 -6.33 -4.21
C VAL A 111 -29.59 -7.22 -3.45
N GLU A 112 -29.76 -6.93 -2.17
CA GLU A 112 -30.73 -7.55 -1.28
C GLU A 112 -31.88 -6.57 -0.96
N HIS A 113 -32.96 -7.06 -0.34
CA HIS A 113 -34.12 -6.22 0.03
C HIS A 113 -33.73 -5.01 0.90
N SER A 114 -32.72 -5.16 1.76
CA SER A 114 -32.26 -4.16 2.74
C SER A 114 -30.76 -3.83 2.66
N SER A 115 -30.02 -4.46 1.76
CA SER A 115 -28.54 -4.40 1.73
C SER A 115 -28.02 -4.37 0.30
N LEU A 116 -27.02 -3.52 0.05
CA LEU A 116 -26.27 -3.47 -1.21
C LEU A 116 -24.87 -4.01 -0.93
N ARG A 117 -24.52 -5.15 -1.52
CA ARG A 117 -23.19 -5.75 -1.36
C ARG A 117 -22.27 -5.17 -2.42
N LEU A 118 -21.28 -4.42 -1.98
CA LEU A 118 -20.21 -3.88 -2.79
C LEU A 118 -18.96 -4.70 -2.59
N SER A 119 -18.17 -4.86 -3.64
CA SER A 119 -16.83 -5.45 -3.55
C SER A 119 -15.83 -4.53 -4.23
N CYS A 120 -14.64 -4.42 -3.64
CA CYS A 120 -13.50 -3.79 -4.28
C CYS A 120 -12.22 -4.54 -3.92
N ARG A 121 -11.27 -4.56 -4.86
CA ARG A 121 -9.94 -5.04 -4.58
C ARG A 121 -9.19 -4.00 -3.76
N VAL A 122 -8.64 -4.40 -2.62
CA VAL A 122 -7.81 -3.55 -1.78
C VAL A 122 -6.40 -4.09 -1.76
N VAL A 123 -5.45 -3.19 -1.97
CA VAL A 123 -4.02 -3.44 -1.84
C VAL A 123 -3.52 -2.50 -0.75
N ASP A 124 -3.12 -3.04 0.38
CA ASP A 124 -2.58 -2.31 1.51
C ASP A 124 -1.37 -3.05 2.07
N ALA A 125 -0.26 -2.97 1.33
CA ALA A 125 0.98 -3.67 1.67
C ALA A 125 1.55 -3.26 3.03
N LEU A 126 1.26 -2.03 3.42
CA LEU A 126 1.82 -1.38 4.59
C LEU A 126 0.89 -1.48 5.81
N GLY A 127 -0.31 -2.05 5.65
CA GLY A 127 -1.29 -2.21 6.73
C GLY A 127 -1.78 -0.86 7.28
N LEU A 128 -1.92 0.14 6.42
CA LEU A 128 -2.25 1.51 6.80
C LEU A 128 -3.75 1.76 6.93
N ILE A 129 -4.60 0.96 6.28
CA ILE A 129 -6.05 1.16 6.30
C ILE A 129 -6.63 0.63 7.62
N GLU A 130 -7.37 1.47 8.33
CA GLU A 130 -8.08 1.09 9.58
C GLU A 130 -9.58 0.90 9.37
N GLY A 131 -10.13 1.47 8.30
CA GLY A 131 -11.53 1.35 7.96
C GLY A 131 -11.84 1.86 6.57
N TYR A 132 -13.09 1.74 6.18
CA TYR A 132 -13.58 2.16 4.89
C TYR A 132 -14.73 3.15 5.04
N LEU A 133 -14.87 4.01 4.03
CA LEU A 133 -16.02 4.87 3.86
C LEU A 133 -16.56 4.65 2.45
N ALA A 134 -17.76 4.08 2.34
CA ALA A 134 -18.45 3.92 1.07
C ALA A 134 -19.29 5.17 0.81
N GLU A 135 -18.93 5.93 -0.20
CA GLU A 135 -19.65 7.11 -0.67
C GLU A 135 -20.54 6.73 -1.85
N ILE A 136 -21.82 7.04 -1.74
CA ILE A 136 -22.83 6.78 -2.77
C ILE A 136 -23.49 8.11 -3.14
N SER A 137 -23.44 8.45 -4.41
CA SER A 137 -24.08 9.64 -4.97
C SER A 137 -25.13 9.21 -5.98
N ALA A 138 -26.38 9.62 -5.78
CA ALA A 138 -27.41 9.53 -6.83
C ALA A 138 -27.34 10.78 -7.72
N SER A 139 -27.73 10.66 -8.99
CA SER A 139 -27.76 11.78 -9.93
C SER A 139 -28.61 12.94 -9.38
N GLY A 140 -27.97 14.04 -8.98
CA GLY A 140 -28.64 15.25 -8.47
C GLY A 140 -28.90 15.31 -6.95
N VAL A 141 -28.40 14.36 -6.16
CA VAL A 141 -28.56 14.31 -4.70
C VAL A 141 -27.19 14.41 -4.01
N GLU A 142 -27.14 14.95 -2.79
CA GLU A 142 -25.94 14.92 -1.94
C GLU A 142 -25.42 13.49 -1.75
N SER A 143 -24.10 13.33 -1.75
CA SER A 143 -23.50 12.03 -1.50
C SER A 143 -23.71 11.59 -0.07
N VAL A 144 -24.04 10.30 0.10
CA VAL A 144 -24.21 9.66 1.41
C VAL A 144 -23.03 8.74 1.65
N ALA A 145 -22.42 8.88 2.82
CA ALA A 145 -21.25 8.12 3.22
C ALA A 145 -21.58 7.14 4.36
N VAL A 146 -21.12 5.89 4.25
CA VAL A 146 -21.27 4.86 5.29
C VAL A 146 -19.91 4.36 5.70
N HIS A 147 -19.64 4.36 7.01
CA HIS A 147 -18.39 3.87 7.59
C HIS A 147 -18.42 2.36 7.83
N PHE A 148 -17.29 1.72 7.59
CA PHE A 148 -17.05 0.30 7.87
C PHE A 148 -15.71 0.16 8.59
N ALA A 149 -15.66 -0.70 9.61
CA ALA A 149 -14.39 -1.09 10.21
C ALA A 149 -13.66 -2.08 9.30
N ARG A 150 -12.33 -2.07 9.35
CA ARG A 150 -11.54 -3.14 8.74
C ARG A 150 -11.77 -4.45 9.48
N CYS A 151 -11.95 -5.54 8.74
CA CYS A 151 -12.11 -6.87 9.35
C CYS A 151 -10.79 -7.37 9.93
N GLU A 152 -10.81 -7.97 11.13
CA GLU A 152 -9.61 -8.45 11.84
C GLU A 152 -8.80 -9.49 11.06
N GLY A 153 -9.45 -10.26 10.16
CA GLY A 153 -8.80 -11.26 9.31
C GLY A 153 -8.47 -10.80 7.89
N GLN A 154 -8.66 -9.51 7.57
CA GLN A 154 -8.50 -9.02 6.21
C GLN A 154 -7.02 -9.06 5.78
N ARG A 155 -6.75 -9.69 4.63
CA ARG A 155 -5.39 -9.76 4.08
C ARG A 155 -4.92 -8.39 3.61
N LEU A 156 -3.59 -8.25 3.47
CA LEU A 156 -2.97 -7.05 2.89
C LEU A 156 -3.38 -6.85 1.43
N ILE A 157 -3.66 -7.93 0.71
CA ILE A 157 -4.27 -7.92 -0.62
C ILE A 157 -5.53 -8.77 -0.52
N ASP A 158 -6.70 -8.14 -0.69
CA ASP A 158 -7.97 -8.84 -0.54
C ASP A 158 -9.07 -8.22 -1.40
N ASP A 159 -10.09 -9.02 -1.68
CA ASP A 159 -11.36 -8.51 -2.23
C ASP A 159 -12.28 -8.22 -1.04
N VAL A 160 -12.38 -6.93 -0.70
CA VAL A 160 -13.14 -6.45 0.47
C VAL A 160 -14.60 -6.30 0.09
N VAL A 161 -15.47 -6.96 0.84
CA VAL A 161 -16.93 -6.87 0.67
C VAL A 161 -17.51 -5.93 1.73
N LEU A 162 -18.19 -4.87 1.28
CA LEU A 162 -18.90 -3.91 2.12
C LEU A 162 -20.41 -4.08 1.93
N VAL A 163 -21.15 -4.23 3.04
CA VAL A 163 -22.61 -4.41 3.02
C VAL A 163 -23.28 -3.11 3.41
N VAL A 164 -23.71 -2.34 2.41
CA VAL A 164 -24.30 -1.02 2.62
C VAL A 164 -25.80 -1.16 2.91
N PRO A 165 -26.28 -0.73 4.09
CA PRO A 165 -27.70 -0.79 4.40
C PRO A 165 -28.50 0.15 3.49
N ARG A 166 -29.74 -0.22 3.17
CA ARG A 166 -30.63 0.59 2.33
C ARG A 166 -30.99 1.92 2.95
N ARG A 167 -31.10 1.96 4.27
CA ARG A 167 -31.60 3.11 5.01
C ARG A 167 -30.83 3.30 6.30
N TRP A 168 -30.47 4.55 6.57
CA TRP A 168 -29.93 5.00 7.84
C TRP A 168 -30.83 6.15 8.30
N ILE A 169 -31.74 5.86 9.22
CA ILE A 169 -32.86 6.73 9.58
C ILE A 169 -32.33 8.15 9.88
N PRO A 170 -32.87 9.23 9.25
CA PRO A 170 -34.04 9.29 8.38
C PRO A 170 -33.77 9.21 6.85
N LYS A 171 -32.53 9.05 6.38
CA LYS A 171 -32.15 9.13 4.96
C LYS A 171 -32.08 7.75 4.26
N PHE A 172 -32.54 7.68 3.02
CA PHE A 172 -32.24 6.55 2.13
C PHE A 172 -30.81 6.70 1.62
N ILE A 173 -30.03 5.61 1.70
CA ILE A 173 -28.65 5.59 1.23
C ILE A 173 -28.63 5.27 -0.27
N TRP A 174 -29.52 4.38 -0.70
CA TRP A 174 -29.68 4.00 -2.10
C TRP A 174 -31.11 3.55 -2.36
N GLU A 175 -31.56 3.71 -3.61
CA GLU A 175 -32.91 3.38 -4.07
C GLU A 175 -32.86 2.41 -5.24
N GLN A 176 -33.87 1.54 -5.34
CA GLN A 176 -33.96 0.57 -6.43
C GLN A 176 -34.33 1.28 -7.73
N GLY A 177 -33.71 0.90 -8.85
CA GLY A 177 -33.92 1.53 -10.15
C GLY A 177 -33.27 2.91 -10.30
N ALA A 178 -32.60 3.43 -9.26
CA ALA A 178 -31.85 4.67 -9.34
C ALA A 178 -30.46 4.44 -9.94
N GLU A 179 -29.99 5.42 -10.71
CA GLU A 179 -28.59 5.48 -11.12
C GLU A 179 -27.74 6.06 -9.99
N CYS A 180 -26.69 5.32 -9.62
CA CYS A 180 -25.77 5.73 -8.58
C CYS A 180 -24.31 5.66 -9.04
N TYR A 181 -23.52 6.56 -8.47
CA TYR A 181 -22.07 6.57 -8.51
C TYR A 181 -21.58 6.15 -7.14
N ILE A 182 -20.65 5.19 -7.13
CA ILE A 182 -20.11 4.63 -5.90
C ILE A 182 -18.61 4.87 -5.88
N ARG A 183 -18.09 5.28 -4.73
CA ARG A 183 -16.66 5.41 -4.45
C ARG A 183 -16.37 4.85 -3.07
N ILE A 184 -15.23 4.18 -2.92
CA ILE A 184 -14.78 3.68 -1.63
C ILE A 184 -13.51 4.40 -1.24
N HIS A 185 -13.48 4.87 0.00
CA HIS A 185 -12.31 5.44 0.64
C HIS A 185 -11.76 4.48 1.68
N GLY A 186 -10.44 4.32 1.73
CA GLY A 186 -9.72 3.69 2.83
C GLY A 186 -9.25 4.78 3.76
N LEU A 187 -9.70 4.74 5.01
CA LEU A 187 -9.28 5.64 6.07
C LEU A 187 -7.94 5.17 6.59
N LEU A 188 -6.96 6.05 6.57
CA LEU A 188 -5.58 5.72 6.94
C LEU A 188 -5.31 6.10 8.39
N ASN A 189 -4.52 5.27 9.07
CA ASN A 189 -3.93 5.66 10.34
C ASN A 189 -2.98 6.85 10.10
N SER A 190 -3.32 8.02 10.63
CA SER A 190 -2.54 9.25 10.43
C SER A 190 -1.06 9.13 10.87
N ALA A 191 -0.77 8.37 11.93
CA ALA A 191 0.59 8.21 12.44
C ALA A 191 1.42 7.27 11.56
N SER A 192 0.83 6.15 11.11
CA SER A 192 1.50 5.20 10.22
C SER A 192 1.64 5.75 8.80
N ALA A 193 0.63 6.48 8.32
CA ALA A 193 0.66 7.17 7.02
C ALA A 193 1.75 8.25 6.98
N ALA A 194 1.90 9.04 8.04
CA ALA A 194 2.96 10.05 8.14
C ALA A 194 4.37 9.43 8.13
N LYS A 195 4.57 8.29 8.81
CA LYS A 195 5.83 7.53 8.77
C LYS A 195 6.12 6.97 7.38
N ALA A 196 5.07 6.60 6.64
CA ALA A 196 5.16 6.21 5.23
C ALA A 196 5.28 7.42 4.28
N GLY A 197 5.32 8.66 4.77
CA GLY A 197 5.43 9.85 3.91
C GLY A 197 4.17 10.16 3.09
N LEU A 198 3.03 9.53 3.40
CA LEU A 198 1.74 9.89 2.83
C LEU A 198 1.23 11.18 3.47
N LYS A 199 0.85 12.15 2.64
CA LYS A 199 0.31 13.45 3.09
C LYS A 199 -1.22 13.44 3.29
N GLY A 200 -1.89 12.36 2.91
CA GLY A 200 -3.35 12.23 2.98
C GLY A 200 -3.83 11.40 4.17
N CYS A 201 -5.04 11.67 4.64
CA CYS A 201 -5.73 10.89 5.67
C CYS A 201 -6.57 9.73 5.10
N HIS A 202 -6.69 9.64 3.78
CA HIS A 202 -7.44 8.60 3.10
C HIS A 202 -6.89 8.32 1.70
N VAL A 203 -7.14 7.11 1.19
CA VAL A 203 -6.96 6.71 -0.21
C VAL A 203 -8.33 6.47 -0.83
N SER A 204 -8.55 6.88 -2.08
CA SER A 204 -9.86 6.79 -2.73
C SER A 204 -9.81 5.93 -3.99
N SER A 205 -10.83 5.10 -4.20
CA SER A 205 -11.06 4.48 -5.50
C SER A 205 -11.49 5.52 -6.54
N SER A 206 -11.40 5.19 -7.83
CA SER A 206 -12.17 5.95 -8.82
C SER A 206 -13.68 5.74 -8.59
N TRP A 207 -14.48 6.70 -9.04
CA TRP A 207 -15.93 6.53 -9.14
C TRP A 207 -16.28 5.38 -10.09
N THR A 208 -17.36 4.67 -9.78
CA THR A 208 -17.97 3.76 -10.75
C THR A 208 -18.51 4.54 -11.94
N ILE A 209 -18.56 3.86 -13.09
CA ILE A 209 -19.50 4.24 -14.16
C ILE A 209 -20.90 4.20 -13.54
N PRO A 210 -21.82 5.13 -13.87
CA PRO A 210 -23.16 5.13 -13.31
C PRO A 210 -23.79 3.75 -13.48
N LYS A 211 -24.21 3.17 -12.35
CA LYS A 211 -24.85 1.85 -12.33
C LYS A 211 -26.26 2.00 -11.81
N CYS A 212 -27.19 1.44 -12.57
CA CYS A 212 -28.57 1.29 -12.15
C CYS A 212 -28.64 0.16 -11.12
N ILE A 213 -29.21 0.43 -9.95
CA ILE A 213 -29.39 -0.59 -8.92
C ILE A 213 -30.53 -1.52 -9.36
N PRO A 214 -30.29 -2.81 -9.63
CA PRO A 214 -31.34 -3.70 -10.11
C PRO A 214 -32.53 -3.74 -9.14
N SER A 215 -33.73 -3.54 -9.66
CA SER A 215 -34.96 -3.88 -8.95
C SER A 215 -35.13 -5.40 -8.96
N TYR A 216 -35.61 -5.98 -7.87
CA TYR A 216 -36.06 -7.37 -7.91
C TYR A 216 -37.14 -7.51 -8.97
N ALA A 217 -36.99 -8.48 -9.87
CA ALA A 217 -38.16 -9.10 -10.45
C ALA A 217 -38.83 -9.88 -9.32
N ILE A 218 -40.09 -9.54 -9.04
CA ILE A 218 -40.96 -10.24 -8.08
C ILE A 218 -41.06 -11.71 -8.48
#